data_AF-A0A947TTN2-F1
#
_entry.id   AF-A0A947TTN2-F1
#
_cell.length_a   1.000
_cell.length_b   1.000
_cell.length_c   1.000
_cell.angle_alpha   90.00
_cell.angle_beta   90.00
_cell.angle_gamma   90.00
#
_symmetry.space_group_name_H-M   'P 1'
#
loop_
_entity.id
_entity.type
_entity.pdbx_description
1 polymer ?
#
loop_
_entity_poly.entity_id
_entity_poly.type
_entity_poly.pdbx_seq_one_letter_code
_entity_poly.pdbx_strand_id
1 'polypeptide(L)'
;MLNALWIGFFLAAFLIASFKLVFLGDADVFAALVKALFASSKTAFEIALGLTGVMALWLGVMKIGERAGMLELLTRGLAPLFRRLFPDVPANHPALGAMTMNMGANMLGLDNAATPLGIKAMQELQKLNPSSDTASDAQILFLVINTASVTLLPVTIFTFRAQLGAADPTDVFVPLLITTYIGTLVGLFVTGLFQRLHLWNRVTMAYLGGATALIGGLVLYFGSLDAAEMTRQSSILSNVLLFGLIVTFLLMAVWRRVNAYEAFVEGAKEGFHTAVTIIPYLVAMLVAIAVFRASGALDLLMDGMRGMVLALGYDARWVDALPTALMKPFSGSGARAMMIDTMQAHGADSFAGRLASIVQGSTETTFYVLAVYFGAIGIKRVRHAVACGLIADVAGILAAIGMAYLFFGASV
;
A
#
# COMPACT_ATOMS: atom_id res chain seq x y z
N MET A 1 -14.90 1.79 -12.18
CA MET A 1 -13.69 2.61 -12.36
C MET A 1 -12.54 1.86 -13.02
N LEU A 2 -12.05 0.73 -12.46
CA LEU A 2 -10.98 -0.06 -13.10
C LEU A 2 -11.33 -0.47 -14.54
N ASN A 3 -12.58 -0.85 -14.79
CA ASN A 3 -13.10 -1.09 -16.15
C ASN A 3 -12.92 0.11 -17.09
N ALA A 4 -13.24 1.33 -16.62
CA ALA A 4 -13.12 2.54 -17.43
C ALA A 4 -11.65 2.89 -17.72
N LEU A 5 -10.76 2.69 -16.74
CA LEU A 5 -9.31 2.88 -16.93
C LEU A 5 -8.74 1.87 -17.94
N TRP A 6 -9.09 0.60 -17.78
CA TRP A 6 -8.64 -0.47 -18.67
C TRP A 6 -9.10 -0.23 -20.12
N ILE A 7 -10.39 0.04 -20.33
CA ILE A 7 -10.93 0.42 -21.64
C ILE A 7 -10.25 1.70 -22.16
N GLY A 8 -10.07 2.70 -21.30
CA GLY A 8 -9.44 3.97 -21.63
C GLY A 8 -8.01 3.81 -22.16
N PHE A 9 -7.18 2.95 -21.55
CA PHE A 9 -5.83 2.66 -22.02
C PHE A 9 -5.82 2.07 -23.43
N PHE A 10 -6.68 1.11 -23.72
CA PHE A 10 -6.79 0.52 -25.05
C PHE A 10 -7.30 1.51 -26.10
N LEU A 11 -8.37 2.26 -25.80
CA LEU A 11 -8.95 3.22 -26.74
C LEU A 11 -7.99 4.37 -27.02
N ALA A 12 -7.34 4.92 -25.99
CA ALA A 12 -6.35 5.99 -26.15
C ALA A 12 -5.14 5.50 -26.97
N ALA A 13 -4.63 4.30 -26.68
CA ALA A 13 -3.54 3.70 -27.44
C ALA A 13 -3.91 3.50 -28.92
N PHE A 14 -5.12 3.02 -29.19
CA PHE A 14 -5.62 2.83 -30.56
C PHE A 14 -5.73 4.16 -31.30
N LEU A 15 -6.28 5.21 -30.67
CA LEU A 15 -6.40 6.53 -31.29
C LEU A 15 -5.02 7.12 -31.60
N ILE A 16 -4.06 7.02 -30.67
CA ILE A 16 -2.69 7.55 -30.86
C ILE A 16 -1.94 6.76 -31.92
N ALA A 17 -2.05 5.43 -31.93
CA ALA A 17 -1.46 4.58 -32.96
C ALA A 17 -2.07 4.87 -34.34
N SER A 18 -3.38 5.09 -34.43
CA SER A 18 -4.05 5.50 -35.67
C SER A 18 -3.54 6.85 -36.17
N PHE A 19 -3.35 7.80 -35.26
CA PHE A 19 -2.76 9.11 -35.59
C PHE A 19 -1.32 8.96 -36.10
N LYS A 20 -0.47 8.18 -35.41
CA LYS A 20 0.91 7.90 -35.82
C LYS A 20 0.99 7.22 -37.20
N LEU A 21 0.11 6.26 -37.46
CA LEU A 21 0.04 5.58 -38.75
C LEU A 21 -0.36 6.54 -39.88
N VAL A 22 -1.45 7.30 -39.70
CA VAL A 22 -2.04 8.12 -40.77
C VAL A 22 -1.26 9.42 -41.00
N PHE A 23 -0.83 10.10 -39.94
CA PHE A 23 -0.26 11.44 -40.04
C PHE A 23 1.26 11.49 -39.87
N LEU A 24 1.86 10.53 -39.16
CA LEU A 24 3.31 10.48 -38.91
C LEU A 24 4.02 9.39 -39.72
N GLY A 25 3.28 8.55 -40.45
CA GLY A 25 3.82 7.50 -41.31
C GLY A 25 4.43 6.31 -40.59
N ASP A 26 4.14 6.13 -39.30
CA ASP A 26 4.65 5.01 -38.49
C ASP A 26 3.87 3.73 -38.79
N ALA A 27 4.36 2.96 -39.76
CA ALA A 27 3.75 1.70 -40.19
C ALA A 27 3.88 0.57 -39.15
N ASP A 28 4.85 0.66 -38.23
CA ASP A 28 5.18 -0.40 -37.28
C ASP A 28 4.42 -0.25 -35.96
N VAL A 29 3.76 0.88 -35.71
CA VAL A 29 3.10 1.18 -34.42
C VAL A 29 2.12 0.09 -33.98
N PHE A 30 1.28 -0.43 -34.87
CA PHE A 30 0.33 -1.50 -34.53
C PHE A 30 1.03 -2.84 -34.27
N ALA A 31 2.10 -3.15 -35.00
CA ALA A 31 2.91 -4.33 -34.74
C ALA A 31 3.59 -4.23 -33.36
N ALA A 32 4.07 -3.03 -32.99
CA ALA A 32 4.62 -2.76 -31.67
C ALA A 32 3.56 -2.94 -30.56
N LEU A 33 2.32 -2.45 -30.75
CA LEU A 33 1.22 -2.66 -29.80
C LEU A 33 0.91 -4.15 -29.59
N VAL A 34 0.80 -4.92 -30.67
CA VAL A 34 0.52 -6.36 -30.61
C VAL A 34 1.67 -7.11 -29.94
N LYS A 35 2.92 -6.77 -30.27
CA LYS A 35 4.11 -7.35 -29.63
C LYS A 35 4.13 -7.07 -28.13
N ALA A 36 3.83 -5.84 -27.72
CA ALA A 36 3.77 -5.44 -26.32
C ALA A 36 2.68 -6.22 -25.55
N LEU A 37 1.52 -6.46 -26.18
CA LEU A 37 0.44 -7.26 -25.59
C LEU A 37 0.89 -8.69 -25.28
N PHE A 38 1.52 -9.38 -26.24
CA PHE A 38 1.99 -10.75 -26.03
C PHE A 38 3.18 -10.85 -25.07
N ALA A 39 4.13 -9.91 -25.15
CA ALA A 39 5.26 -9.89 -24.23
C ALA A 39 4.80 -9.66 -22.79
N SER A 40 3.92 -8.67 -22.57
CA SER A 40 3.43 -8.31 -21.25
C SER A 40 2.59 -9.43 -20.60
N SER A 41 1.78 -10.16 -21.37
CA SER A 41 1.01 -11.29 -20.83
C SER A 41 1.90 -12.43 -20.33
N LYS A 42 2.99 -12.74 -21.04
CA LYS A 42 4.00 -13.70 -20.59
C LYS A 42 4.69 -13.21 -19.31
N THR A 43 5.15 -11.96 -19.30
CA THR A 43 5.82 -11.36 -18.14
C THR A 43 4.91 -11.35 -16.91
N ALA A 44 3.63 -11.00 -17.06
CA ALA A 44 2.66 -11.02 -15.98
C ALA A 44 2.51 -12.43 -15.35
N PHE A 45 2.51 -13.48 -16.19
CA PHE A 45 2.45 -14.86 -15.71
C PHE A 45 3.74 -15.29 -14.99
N GLU A 46 4.92 -14.95 -15.53
CA GLU A 46 6.21 -15.27 -14.92
C GLU A 46 6.39 -14.61 -13.54
N ILE A 47 5.99 -13.33 -13.42
CA ILE A 47 5.94 -12.60 -12.15
C ILE A 47 5.06 -13.34 -11.15
N ALA A 48 3.84 -13.70 -11.54
CA ALA A 48 2.91 -14.37 -10.64
C ALA A 48 3.39 -15.77 -10.20
N LEU A 49 4.09 -16.50 -11.08
CA LEU A 49 4.73 -17.76 -10.72
C LEU A 49 5.81 -17.55 -9.65
N GLY A 50 6.68 -16.55 -9.83
CA GLY A 50 7.65 -16.20 -8.80
C GLY A 50 7.00 -15.77 -7.47
N LEU A 51 5.84 -15.09 -7.52
CA LEU A 51 5.15 -14.60 -6.32
C LEU A 51 4.72 -15.77 -5.44
N THR A 52 4.38 -16.89 -6.06
CA THR A 52 3.84 -18.08 -5.40
C THR A 52 4.79 -18.59 -4.30
N GLY A 53 6.09 -18.71 -4.60
CA GLY A 53 7.06 -19.22 -3.62
C GLY A 53 7.27 -18.27 -2.44
N VAL A 54 7.39 -16.97 -2.72
CA VAL A 54 7.66 -15.96 -1.70
C VAL A 54 6.43 -15.68 -0.84
N MET A 55 5.23 -15.62 -1.45
CA MET A 55 3.97 -15.51 -0.71
C MET A 55 3.73 -16.74 0.18
N ALA A 56 4.07 -17.94 -0.28
CA ALA A 56 3.98 -19.14 0.53
C ALA A 56 4.88 -19.07 1.77
N LEU A 57 6.13 -18.60 1.61
CA LEU A 57 7.05 -18.39 2.73
C LEU A 57 6.47 -17.41 3.76
N TRP A 58 6.08 -16.22 3.31
CA TRP A 58 5.69 -15.16 4.22
C TRP A 58 4.33 -15.38 4.85
N LEU A 59 3.31 -15.83 4.10
CA LEU A 59 2.04 -16.19 4.72
C LEU A 59 2.18 -17.40 5.63
N GLY A 60 3.09 -18.34 5.33
CA GLY A 60 3.47 -19.39 6.27
C GLY A 60 4.00 -18.84 7.59
N VAL A 61 4.96 -17.92 7.55
CA VAL A 61 5.49 -17.24 8.74
C VAL A 61 4.40 -16.47 9.49
N MET A 62 3.58 -15.69 8.77
CA MET A 62 2.48 -14.94 9.38
C MET A 62 1.46 -15.85 10.07
N LYS A 63 1.17 -17.03 9.49
CA LYS A 63 0.28 -18.02 10.09
C LYS A 63 0.82 -18.61 11.38
N ILE A 64 2.14 -18.74 11.51
CA ILE A 64 2.78 -19.08 12.79
C ILE A 64 2.48 -18.00 13.82
N GLY A 65 2.72 -16.73 13.48
CA GLY A 65 2.44 -15.59 14.37
C GLY A 65 0.97 -15.50 14.77
N GLU A 66 0.06 -15.70 13.82
CA GLU A 66 -1.40 -15.75 14.05
C GLU A 66 -1.74 -16.86 15.06
N ARG A 67 -1.37 -18.12 14.78
CA ARG A 67 -1.65 -19.25 15.69
C ARG A 67 -0.94 -19.10 17.04
N ALA A 68 0.20 -18.43 17.08
CA ALA A 68 0.96 -18.15 18.31
C ALA A 68 0.35 -17.01 19.16
N GLY A 69 -0.70 -16.35 18.69
CA GLY A 69 -1.44 -15.35 19.46
C GLY A 69 -0.96 -13.90 19.27
N MET A 70 -0.23 -13.62 18.19
CA MET A 70 0.31 -12.27 17.91
C MET A 70 -0.83 -11.29 17.60
N LEU A 71 -1.86 -11.73 16.89
CA LEU A 71 -3.02 -10.90 16.57
C LEU A 71 -3.73 -10.43 17.85
N GLU A 72 -3.91 -11.31 18.83
CA GLU A 72 -4.52 -11.00 20.12
C GLU A 72 -3.65 -10.04 20.94
N LEU A 73 -2.32 -10.20 20.88
CA LEU A 73 -1.37 -9.30 21.54
C LEU A 73 -1.48 -7.88 20.96
N LEU A 74 -1.46 -7.75 19.63
CA LEU A 74 -1.62 -6.46 18.95
C LEU A 74 -2.98 -5.84 19.24
N THR A 75 -4.05 -6.64 19.16
CA THR A 75 -5.42 -6.21 19.46
C THR A 75 -5.52 -5.65 20.88
N ARG A 76 -4.94 -6.34 21.88
CA ARG A 76 -4.88 -5.87 23.27
C ARG A 76 -4.05 -4.61 23.42
N GLY A 77 -2.94 -4.49 22.68
CA GLY A 77 -2.10 -3.30 22.65
C GLY A 77 -2.81 -2.09 22.04
N LEU A 78 -3.66 -2.28 21.03
CA LEU A 78 -4.40 -1.19 20.36
C LEU A 78 -5.70 -0.81 21.08
N ALA A 79 -6.31 -1.72 21.85
CA ALA A 79 -7.60 -1.48 22.52
C ALA A 79 -7.67 -0.20 23.37
N PRO A 80 -6.66 0.20 24.17
CA PRO A 80 -6.70 1.45 24.93
C PRO A 80 -6.77 2.69 24.03
N LEU A 81 -6.05 2.68 22.91
CA LEU A 81 -6.07 3.77 21.93
C LEU A 81 -7.44 3.85 21.25
N PHE A 82 -7.95 2.73 20.73
CA PHE A 82 -9.25 2.71 20.05
C PHE A 82 -10.41 3.12 20.96
N ARG A 83 -10.39 2.73 22.25
CA ARG A 83 -11.39 3.21 23.22
C ARG A 83 -11.41 4.74 23.37
N ARG A 84 -10.29 5.43 23.11
CA ARG A 84 -10.20 6.90 23.17
C ARG A 84 -10.47 7.58 21.84
N LEU A 85 -10.08 6.93 20.74
CA LEU A 85 -10.34 7.44 19.39
C LEU A 85 -11.83 7.34 19.01
N PHE A 86 -12.55 6.36 19.57
CA PHE A 86 -13.96 6.11 19.28
C PHE A 86 -14.85 6.36 20.51
N PRO A 87 -15.00 7.62 20.98
CA PRO A 87 -15.73 7.94 22.20
C PRO A 87 -17.23 7.58 22.14
N ASP A 88 -17.81 7.59 20.94
CA ASP A 88 -19.22 7.27 20.71
C ASP A 88 -19.52 5.76 20.74
N VAL A 89 -18.49 4.91 20.83
CA VAL A 89 -18.64 3.45 20.86
C VAL A 89 -18.52 2.96 22.31
N PRO A 90 -19.56 2.29 22.86
CA PRO A 90 -19.50 1.78 24.23
C PRO A 90 -18.32 0.82 24.45
N ALA A 91 -17.69 0.88 25.62
CA ALA A 91 -16.43 0.17 25.90
C ALA A 91 -16.48 -1.36 25.72
N ASN A 92 -17.67 -1.96 25.84
CA ASN A 92 -17.91 -3.40 25.68
C ASN A 92 -18.61 -3.75 24.35
N HIS A 93 -18.78 -2.78 23.44
CA HIS A 93 -19.44 -3.01 22.17
C HIS A 93 -18.53 -3.87 21.24
N PRO A 94 -19.08 -4.86 20.52
CA PRO A 94 -18.30 -5.72 19.61
C PRO A 94 -17.52 -4.95 18.53
N ALA A 95 -17.99 -3.75 18.17
CA ALA A 95 -17.32 -2.87 17.19
C ALA A 95 -15.86 -2.60 17.56
N LEU A 96 -15.54 -2.31 18.84
CA LEU A 96 -14.16 -2.02 19.25
C LEU A 96 -13.25 -3.22 18.98
N GLY A 97 -13.70 -4.43 19.36
CA GLY A 97 -12.95 -5.66 19.12
C GLY A 97 -12.71 -5.89 17.63
N ALA A 98 -13.77 -5.79 16.81
CA ALA A 98 -13.67 -5.96 15.36
C ALA A 98 -12.72 -4.95 14.71
N MET A 99 -12.78 -3.68 15.11
CA MET A 99 -11.88 -2.63 14.61
C MET A 99 -10.42 -2.90 14.98
N THR A 100 -10.15 -3.25 16.25
CA THR A 100 -8.78 -3.54 16.71
C THR A 100 -8.19 -4.80 16.08
N MET A 101 -9.01 -5.82 15.84
CA MET A 101 -8.58 -7.04 15.14
C MET A 101 -8.32 -6.77 13.66
N ASN A 102 -9.19 -6.00 12.99
CA ASN A 102 -8.96 -5.57 11.61
C ASN A 102 -7.64 -4.79 11.48
N MET A 103 -7.39 -3.83 12.37
CA MET A 103 -6.15 -3.06 12.38
C MET A 103 -4.93 -3.97 12.61
N GLY A 104 -5.00 -4.88 13.60
CA GLY A 104 -3.94 -5.85 13.86
C GLY A 104 -3.66 -6.78 12.66
N ALA A 105 -4.71 -7.22 11.96
CA ALA A 105 -4.59 -8.03 10.76
C ALA A 105 -3.93 -7.26 9.61
N ASN A 106 -4.33 -6.01 9.34
CA ASN A 106 -3.67 -5.14 8.37
C ASN A 106 -2.19 -4.90 8.72
N MET A 107 -1.89 -4.63 10.00
CA MET A 107 -0.52 -4.42 10.46
C MET A 107 0.38 -5.64 10.21
N LEU A 108 -0.17 -6.86 10.36
CA LEU A 108 0.54 -8.12 10.07
C LEU A 108 0.53 -8.50 8.58
N GLY A 109 -0.16 -7.77 7.71
CA GLY A 109 -0.32 -8.15 6.30
C GLY A 109 -1.21 -9.38 6.09
N LEU A 110 -2.15 -9.63 7.00
CA LEU A 110 -3.15 -10.70 6.92
C LEU A 110 -4.39 -10.23 6.15
N ASP A 111 -4.19 -9.78 4.90
CA ASP A 111 -5.21 -9.08 4.10
C ASP A 111 -6.53 -9.88 3.95
N ASN A 112 -6.43 -11.20 3.81
CA ASN A 112 -7.56 -12.13 3.69
C ASN A 112 -8.45 -12.13 4.94
N ALA A 113 -7.87 -11.91 6.13
CA ALA A 113 -8.60 -11.81 7.39
C ALA A 113 -9.07 -10.38 7.65
N ALA A 114 -8.30 -9.38 7.22
CA ALA A 114 -8.56 -7.99 7.56
C ALA A 114 -9.84 -7.46 6.92
N THR A 115 -10.11 -7.73 5.64
CA THR A 115 -11.31 -7.21 4.96
C THR A 115 -12.62 -7.70 5.60
N PRO A 116 -12.83 -9.00 5.86
CA PRO A 116 -14.01 -9.48 6.57
C PRO A 116 -14.17 -8.87 7.98
N LEU A 117 -13.06 -8.70 8.72
CA LEU A 117 -13.08 -8.06 10.04
C LEU A 117 -13.48 -6.58 9.94
N GLY A 118 -13.03 -5.88 8.90
CA GLY A 118 -13.38 -4.49 8.64
C GLY A 118 -14.85 -4.31 8.28
N ILE A 119 -15.39 -5.18 7.42
CA ILE A 119 -16.84 -5.21 7.11
C ILE A 119 -17.64 -5.49 8.39
N LYS A 120 -17.22 -6.47 9.20
CA LYS A 120 -17.86 -6.76 10.49
C LYS A 120 -17.82 -5.55 11.42
N ALA A 121 -16.69 -4.85 11.52
CA ALA A 121 -16.57 -3.63 12.30
C ALA A 121 -17.55 -2.56 11.81
N MET A 122 -17.66 -2.36 10.49
CA MET A 122 -18.63 -1.43 9.90
C MET A 122 -20.08 -1.80 10.21
N GLN A 123 -20.43 -3.09 10.14
CA GLN A 123 -21.76 -3.58 10.50
C GLN A 123 -22.07 -3.32 11.98
N GLU A 124 -21.12 -3.56 12.88
CA GLU A 124 -21.30 -3.27 14.30
C GLU A 124 -21.40 -1.76 14.57
N LEU A 125 -20.60 -0.93 13.89
CA LEU A 125 -20.72 0.54 13.97
C LEU A 125 -22.06 1.04 13.42
N GLN A 126 -22.60 0.38 12.37
CA GLN A 126 -23.88 0.74 11.78
C GLN A 126 -25.05 0.50 12.74
N LYS A 127 -24.97 -0.50 13.64
CA LYS A 127 -26.00 -0.70 14.68
C LYS A 127 -26.10 0.46 15.67
N LEU A 128 -25.00 1.20 15.84
CA LEU A 128 -24.93 2.40 16.69
C LEU A 128 -25.25 3.68 15.91
N ASN A 129 -25.36 3.60 14.59
CA ASN A 129 -25.52 4.77 13.74
C ASN A 129 -26.98 5.28 13.80
N PRO A 130 -27.23 6.53 14.22
CA PRO A 130 -28.59 7.09 14.24
C PRO A 130 -29.19 7.27 12.84
N SER A 131 -28.36 7.27 11.77
CA SER A 131 -28.82 7.41 10.38
C SER A 131 -28.38 6.23 9.53
N SER A 132 -29.34 5.46 9.02
CA SER A 132 -29.03 4.25 8.24
C SER A 132 -28.38 4.54 6.88
N ASP A 133 -28.51 5.75 6.33
CA ASP A 133 -28.01 6.12 5.00
C ASP A 133 -26.81 7.09 5.03
N THR A 134 -26.44 7.59 6.20
CA THR A 134 -25.41 8.63 6.37
C THR A 134 -24.30 8.16 7.31
N ALA A 135 -23.05 8.29 6.88
CA ALA A 135 -21.90 7.78 7.63
C ALA A 135 -21.76 8.45 9.02
N SER A 136 -21.59 7.66 10.08
CA SER A 136 -21.30 8.18 11.42
C SER A 136 -19.84 8.60 11.58
N ASP A 137 -19.52 9.39 12.60
CA ASP A 137 -18.13 9.83 12.82
C ASP A 137 -17.19 8.65 13.11
N ALA A 138 -17.66 7.66 13.87
CA ALA A 138 -16.93 6.43 14.11
C ALA A 138 -16.68 5.64 12.81
N GLN A 139 -17.65 5.56 11.90
CA GLN A 139 -17.44 4.88 10.62
C GLN A 139 -16.39 5.60 9.76
N ILE A 140 -16.46 6.92 9.70
CA ILE A 140 -15.52 7.73 8.92
C ILE A 140 -14.10 7.61 9.49
N LEU A 141 -13.94 7.73 10.81
CA LEU A 141 -12.64 7.62 11.45
C LEU A 141 -12.02 6.23 11.27
N PHE A 142 -12.82 5.17 11.46
CA PHE A 142 -12.35 3.81 11.26
C PHE A 142 -11.92 3.58 9.81
N LEU A 143 -12.70 4.09 8.85
CA LEU A 143 -12.34 4.02 7.44
C LEU A 143 -11.01 4.73 7.15
N VAL A 144 -10.85 5.99 7.58
CA VAL A 144 -9.65 6.78 7.26
C VAL A 144 -8.39 6.19 7.90
N ILE A 145 -8.50 5.67 9.13
CA ILE A 145 -7.37 5.00 9.78
C ILE A 145 -7.05 3.67 9.06
N ASN A 146 -8.06 2.95 8.57
CA ASN A 146 -7.85 1.72 7.81
C ASN A 146 -7.22 2.00 6.43
N THR A 147 -7.62 3.09 5.75
CA THR A 147 -7.01 3.50 4.47
C THR A 147 -5.55 3.94 4.61
N ALA A 148 -5.14 4.33 5.81
CA ALA A 148 -3.79 4.76 6.12
C ALA A 148 -3.08 3.79 7.08
N SER A 149 -3.48 2.51 7.13
CA SER A 149 -2.95 1.58 8.14
C SER A 149 -1.46 1.29 7.96
N VAL A 150 -0.72 1.26 9.07
CA VAL A 150 0.70 0.91 9.11
C VAL A 150 0.89 -0.58 8.82
N THR A 151 1.36 -0.92 7.62
CA THR A 151 1.77 -2.28 7.28
C THR A 151 3.17 -2.54 7.84
N LEU A 152 3.31 -3.45 8.80
CA LEU A 152 4.60 -3.75 9.42
C LEU A 152 5.55 -4.46 8.46
N LEU A 153 5.02 -5.29 7.56
CA LEU A 153 5.83 -6.01 6.57
C LEU A 153 5.21 -5.91 5.16
N PRO A 154 5.77 -5.06 4.28
CA PRO A 154 5.32 -4.93 2.90
C PRO A 154 5.88 -6.05 2.02
N VAL A 155 5.58 -7.31 2.37
CA VAL A 155 6.10 -8.53 1.74
C VAL A 155 5.96 -8.52 0.22
N THR A 156 4.80 -8.10 -0.28
CA THR A 156 4.53 -8.09 -1.72
C THR A 156 5.47 -7.15 -2.46
N ILE A 157 5.83 -6.00 -1.88
CA ILE A 157 6.77 -5.04 -2.45
C ILE A 157 8.16 -5.66 -2.56
N PHE A 158 8.67 -6.26 -1.48
CA PHE A 158 9.97 -6.93 -1.47
C PHE A 158 10.02 -8.03 -2.53
N THR A 159 8.92 -8.76 -2.70
CA THR A 159 8.83 -9.83 -3.69
C THR A 159 8.96 -9.29 -5.12
N PHE A 160 8.20 -8.24 -5.46
CA PHE A 160 8.28 -7.65 -6.79
C PHE A 160 9.66 -7.05 -7.06
N ARG A 161 10.26 -6.38 -6.07
CA ARG A 161 11.62 -5.85 -6.19
C ARG A 161 12.64 -6.96 -6.44
N ALA A 162 12.58 -8.05 -5.67
CA ALA A 162 13.47 -9.21 -5.84
C ALA A 162 13.33 -9.84 -7.24
N GLN A 163 12.10 -10.02 -7.73
CA GLN A 163 11.85 -10.61 -9.05
C GLN A 163 12.32 -9.73 -10.21
N LEU A 164 12.29 -8.41 -10.02
CA LEU A 164 12.75 -7.45 -11.02
C LEU A 164 14.22 -7.05 -10.82
N GLY A 165 14.98 -7.83 -10.06
CA GLY A 165 16.43 -7.74 -9.98
C GLY A 165 16.98 -6.68 -9.03
N ALA A 166 16.20 -6.23 -8.03
CA ALA A 166 16.73 -5.36 -6.99
C ALA A 166 17.88 -6.05 -6.22
N ALA A 167 19.00 -5.34 -6.05
CA ALA A 167 20.16 -5.86 -5.31
C ALA A 167 19.84 -6.08 -3.83
N ASP A 168 19.09 -5.16 -3.24
CA ASP A 168 18.48 -5.31 -1.92
C ASP A 168 16.98 -4.98 -2.01
N PRO A 169 16.09 -5.99 -2.03
CA PRO A 169 14.65 -5.77 -2.08
C PRO A 169 14.06 -5.04 -0.87
N THR A 170 14.80 -4.99 0.25
CA THR A 170 14.33 -4.44 1.54
C THR A 170 14.79 -3.02 1.79
N ASP A 171 15.62 -2.43 0.93
CA ASP A 171 16.15 -1.07 1.06
C ASP A 171 15.06 0.01 1.19
N VAL A 172 13.87 -0.25 0.63
CA VAL A 172 12.68 0.61 0.73
C VAL A 172 11.90 0.48 2.05
N PHE A 173 12.26 -0.44 2.94
CA PHE A 173 11.44 -0.76 4.11
C PHE A 173 11.32 0.40 5.11
N VAL A 174 12.45 0.96 5.53
CA VAL A 174 12.50 2.12 6.44
C VAL A 174 11.73 3.33 5.87
N PRO A 175 11.99 3.81 4.63
CA PRO A 175 11.25 4.93 4.09
C PRO A 175 9.76 4.62 3.93
N LEU A 176 9.37 3.38 3.64
CA LEU A 176 7.97 2.95 3.59
C LEU A 176 7.32 3.05 4.98
N LEU A 177 7.95 2.53 6.03
CA LEU A 177 7.44 2.61 7.41
C LEU A 177 7.19 4.06 7.84
N ILE A 178 8.15 4.95 7.55
CA ILE A 178 8.05 6.39 7.85
C ILE A 178 6.89 7.00 7.07
N THR A 179 6.80 6.71 5.76
CA THR A 179 5.77 7.26 4.88
C THR A 179 4.38 6.85 5.33
N THR A 180 4.16 5.58 5.63
CA THR A 180 2.86 5.10 6.10
C THR A 180 2.48 5.76 7.41
N TYR A 181 3.41 5.88 8.35
CA TYR A 181 3.15 6.55 9.62
C TYR A 181 2.71 8.00 9.44
N ILE A 182 3.36 8.75 8.55
CA ILE A 182 2.97 10.13 8.23
C ILE A 182 1.55 10.16 7.65
N GLY A 183 1.22 9.25 6.72
CA GLY A 183 -0.13 9.10 6.18
C GLY A 183 -1.17 8.82 7.27
N THR A 184 -0.89 7.87 8.18
CA THR A 184 -1.78 7.55 9.32
C THR A 184 -1.99 8.76 10.23
N LEU A 185 -0.92 9.48 10.57
CA LEU A 185 -0.99 10.67 11.41
C LEU A 185 -1.84 11.75 10.77
N VAL A 186 -1.58 12.09 9.51
CA VAL A 186 -2.34 13.13 8.81
C VAL A 186 -3.80 12.74 8.69
N GLY A 187 -4.10 11.49 8.31
CA GLY A 187 -5.47 10.98 8.26
C GLY A 187 -6.20 11.09 9.60
N LEU A 188 -5.53 10.71 10.69
CA LEU A 188 -6.08 10.83 12.04
C LEU A 188 -6.32 12.30 12.45
N PHE A 189 -5.34 13.18 12.25
CA PHE A 189 -5.44 14.58 12.66
C PHE A 189 -6.48 15.35 11.83
N VAL A 190 -6.50 15.15 10.52
CA VAL A 190 -7.48 15.80 9.63
C VAL A 190 -8.88 15.32 9.98
N THR A 191 -9.09 14.01 10.13
CA THR A 191 -10.40 13.48 10.54
C THR A 191 -10.80 14.01 11.92
N GLY A 192 -9.84 14.06 12.85
CA GLY A 192 -10.04 14.63 14.18
C GLY A 192 -10.42 16.11 14.17
N LEU A 193 -9.88 16.91 13.24
CA LEU A 193 -10.25 18.30 13.04
C LEU A 193 -11.70 18.43 12.55
N PHE A 194 -12.08 17.66 11.52
CA PHE A 194 -13.45 17.65 10.98
C PHE A 194 -14.49 17.23 12.02
N GLN A 195 -14.14 16.26 12.88
CA GLN A 195 -15.03 15.69 13.89
C GLN A 195 -14.91 16.34 15.27
N ARG A 196 -13.97 17.28 15.46
CA ARG A 196 -13.63 17.88 16.76
C ARG A 196 -13.29 16.84 17.84
N LEU A 197 -12.54 15.80 17.45
CA LEU A 197 -12.08 14.75 18.36
C LEU A 197 -11.03 15.25 19.34
N HIS A 198 -11.15 14.84 20.60
CA HIS A 198 -10.21 15.20 21.67
C HIS A 198 -8.95 14.31 21.66
N LEU A 199 -8.04 14.58 20.73
CA LEU A 199 -6.77 13.83 20.58
C LEU A 199 -5.76 14.11 21.72
N TRP A 200 -5.88 15.23 22.45
CA TRP A 200 -4.94 15.63 23.51
C TRP A 200 -5.10 14.92 24.86
N ASN A 201 -5.71 13.75 24.89
CA ASN A 201 -5.79 12.97 26.13
C ASN A 201 -4.49 12.16 26.36
N ARG A 202 -4.17 11.88 27.63
CA ARG A 202 -2.91 11.21 28.02
C ARG A 202 -2.64 9.89 27.28
N VAL A 203 -3.68 9.10 27.01
CA VAL A 203 -3.53 7.79 26.34
C VAL A 203 -3.20 8.00 24.87
N THR A 204 -4.03 8.77 24.14
CA THR A 204 -3.76 9.07 22.74
C THR A 204 -2.39 9.72 22.57
N MET A 205 -1.99 10.61 23.47
CA MET A 205 -0.68 11.24 23.44
C MET A 205 0.49 10.31 23.77
N ALA A 206 0.32 9.34 24.65
CA ALA A 206 1.36 8.34 24.89
C ALA A 206 1.61 7.51 23.63
N TYR A 207 0.55 7.10 22.93
CA TYR A 207 0.68 6.31 21.69
C TYR A 207 1.21 7.15 20.53
N LEU A 208 0.60 8.30 20.25
CA LEU A 208 1.03 9.17 19.15
C LEU A 208 2.43 9.72 19.42
N GLY A 209 2.69 10.24 20.63
CA GLY A 209 3.99 10.77 21.01
C GLY A 209 5.09 9.69 21.02
N GLY A 210 4.80 8.49 21.51
CA GLY A 210 5.74 7.37 21.45
C GLY A 210 6.08 6.95 20.03
N ALA A 211 5.07 6.80 19.17
CA ALA A 211 5.28 6.47 17.76
C ALA A 211 5.99 7.62 17.01
N THR A 212 5.67 8.88 17.31
CA THR A 212 6.31 10.05 16.69
C THR A 212 7.76 10.15 17.11
N ALA A 213 8.07 9.90 18.39
CA ALA A 213 9.43 9.89 18.88
C ALA A 213 10.26 8.78 18.24
N LEU A 214 9.69 7.59 18.08
CA LEU A 214 10.34 6.48 17.40
C LEU A 214 10.64 6.80 15.93
N ILE A 215 9.62 7.22 15.17
CA ILE A 215 9.75 7.49 13.74
C ILE A 215 10.60 8.75 13.49
N GLY A 216 10.41 9.81 14.28
CA GLY A 216 11.23 11.01 14.25
C GLY A 216 12.69 10.71 14.58
N GLY A 217 12.94 9.82 15.55
CA GLY A 217 14.28 9.31 15.85
C GLY A 217 14.93 8.61 14.67
N LEU A 218 14.18 7.75 13.95
CA LEU A 218 14.66 7.11 12.72
C LEU A 218 14.98 8.15 11.63
N VAL A 219 14.09 9.10 11.39
CA VAL A 219 14.30 10.17 10.40
C VAL A 219 15.55 11.00 10.73
N LEU A 220 15.72 11.42 11.99
CA LEU A 220 16.88 12.18 12.43
C LEU A 220 18.18 11.37 12.33
N TYR A 221 18.15 10.10 12.72
CA TYR A 221 19.30 9.21 12.60
C TYR A 221 19.73 9.05 11.14
N PHE A 222 18.82 8.63 10.24
CA PHE A 222 19.15 8.43 8.83
C PHE A 222 19.48 9.73 8.10
N GLY A 223 18.83 10.83 8.45
CA GLY A 223 19.15 12.15 7.90
C GLY A 223 20.52 12.69 8.35
N SER A 224 21.15 12.11 9.38
CA SER A 224 22.50 12.48 9.81
C SER A 224 23.61 11.73 9.08
N LEU A 225 23.27 10.67 8.33
CA LEU A 225 24.21 9.81 7.62
C LEU A 225 24.48 10.32 6.20
N ASP A 226 25.63 9.96 5.64
CA ASP A 226 25.84 10.09 4.20
C ASP A 226 25.02 9.06 3.42
N ALA A 227 24.93 9.23 2.09
CA ALA A 227 24.06 8.40 1.25
C ALA A 227 24.46 6.90 1.25
N ALA A 228 25.75 6.62 1.28
CA ALA A 228 26.26 5.26 1.23
C ALA A 228 26.00 4.52 2.55
N GLU A 229 26.29 5.18 3.68
CA GLU A 229 26.07 4.62 5.01
C GLU A 229 24.58 4.56 5.35
N MET A 230 23.77 5.53 4.93
CA MET A 230 22.31 5.47 5.08
C MET A 230 21.73 4.24 4.37
N THR A 231 22.14 3.98 3.12
CA THR A 231 21.70 2.80 2.36
C THR A 231 22.11 1.52 3.09
N ARG A 232 23.37 1.43 3.54
CA ARG A 232 23.92 0.29 4.26
C ARG A 232 23.21 0.05 5.60
N GLN A 233 23.04 1.09 6.42
CA GLN A 233 22.38 1.00 7.72
C GLN A 233 20.89 0.70 7.58
N SER A 234 20.22 1.28 6.57
CA SER A 234 18.82 0.98 6.26
C SER A 234 18.65 -0.50 5.90
N SER A 235 19.54 -1.04 5.07
CA SER A 235 19.58 -2.46 4.71
C SER A 235 19.79 -3.36 5.93
N ILE A 236 20.80 -3.06 6.77
CA ILE A 236 21.09 -3.86 7.98
C ILE A 236 19.89 -3.83 8.92
N LEU A 237 19.34 -2.65 9.21
CA LEU A 237 18.17 -2.51 10.09
C LEU A 237 16.97 -3.29 9.53
N SER A 238 16.70 -3.18 8.24
CA SER A 238 15.59 -3.86 7.57
C SER A 238 15.72 -5.38 7.66
N ASN A 239 16.90 -5.92 7.35
CA ASN A 239 17.17 -7.35 7.41
C ASN A 239 17.12 -7.90 8.85
N VAL A 240 17.64 -7.16 9.83
CA VAL A 240 17.58 -7.54 11.25
C VAL A 240 16.14 -7.52 11.76
N LEU A 241 15.36 -6.48 11.45
CA LEU A 241 13.95 -6.41 11.85
C LEU A 241 13.12 -7.54 11.21
N LEU A 242 13.34 -7.79 9.92
CA LEU A 242 12.65 -8.83 9.17
C LEU A 242 12.93 -10.22 9.76
N PHE A 243 14.21 -10.59 9.91
CA PHE A 243 14.58 -11.89 10.44
C PHE A 243 14.25 -12.02 11.94
N GLY A 244 14.41 -10.94 12.71
CA GLY A 244 14.02 -10.86 14.11
C GLY A 244 12.53 -11.11 14.33
N LEU A 245 11.67 -10.66 13.41
CA LEU A 245 10.24 -10.97 13.46
C LEU A 245 9.97 -12.47 13.28
N ILE A 246 10.62 -13.12 12.31
CA ILE A 246 10.50 -14.57 12.09
C ILE A 246 10.88 -15.32 13.37
N VAL A 247 12.04 -14.99 13.95
CA VAL A 247 12.51 -15.59 15.21
C VAL A 247 11.51 -15.33 16.33
N THR A 248 10.97 -14.12 16.43
CA THR A 248 9.96 -13.78 17.46
C THR A 248 8.70 -14.65 17.32
N PHE A 249 8.19 -14.87 16.11
CA PHE A 249 7.02 -15.73 15.90
C PHE A 249 7.32 -17.20 16.22
N LEU A 250 8.50 -17.70 15.86
CA LEU A 250 8.93 -19.06 16.19
C LEU A 250 9.08 -19.24 17.71
N LEU A 251 9.73 -18.29 18.40
CA LEU A 251 9.85 -18.31 19.87
C LEU A 251 8.48 -18.24 20.54
N MET A 252 7.57 -17.41 20.03
CA MET A 252 6.20 -17.33 20.54
C MET A 252 5.45 -18.65 20.32
N ALA A 253 5.61 -19.29 19.16
CA ALA A 253 5.03 -20.60 18.89
C ALA A 253 5.57 -21.68 19.85
N VAL A 254 6.88 -21.69 20.13
CA VAL A 254 7.48 -22.58 21.14
C VAL A 254 6.89 -22.31 22.53
N TRP A 255 6.84 -21.03 22.95
CA TRP A 255 6.32 -20.64 24.26
C TRP A 255 4.84 -20.99 24.45
N ARG A 256 4.04 -20.83 23.40
CA ARG A 256 2.60 -21.12 23.37
C ARG A 256 2.28 -22.57 22.99
N ARG A 257 3.31 -23.40 22.76
CA ARG A 257 3.20 -24.82 22.36
C ARG A 257 2.36 -25.02 21.08
N VAL A 258 2.55 -24.15 20.10
CA VAL A 258 1.92 -24.22 18.78
C VAL A 258 2.80 -25.00 17.81
N ASN A 259 2.20 -25.87 17.01
CA ASN A 259 2.90 -26.59 15.94
C ASN A 259 3.24 -25.63 14.78
N ALA A 260 4.45 -25.06 14.83
CA ALA A 260 4.91 -24.06 13.86
C ALA A 260 4.98 -24.60 12.43
N TYR A 261 5.35 -25.87 12.24
CA TYR A 261 5.44 -26.46 10.90
C TYR A 261 4.07 -26.60 10.25
N GLU A 262 3.08 -27.10 10.98
CA GLU A 262 1.71 -27.23 10.48
C GLU A 262 1.08 -25.85 10.18
N ALA A 263 1.28 -24.89 11.09
CA ALA A 263 0.86 -23.51 10.89
C ALA A 263 1.49 -22.91 9.62
N PHE A 264 2.81 -23.13 9.44
CA PHE A 264 3.53 -22.69 8.26
C PHE A 264 2.95 -23.28 6.97
N VAL A 265 2.71 -24.59 6.93
CA VAL A 265 2.17 -25.28 5.76
C VAL A 265 0.76 -24.79 5.43
N GLU A 266 -0.07 -24.52 6.44
CA GLU A 266 -1.39 -23.91 6.25
C GLU A 266 -1.27 -22.53 5.59
N GLY A 267 -0.47 -21.63 6.17
CA GLY A 267 -0.26 -20.29 5.61
C GLY A 267 0.38 -20.32 4.22
N ALA A 268 1.27 -21.27 3.97
CA ALA A 268 1.90 -21.46 2.66
C ALA A 268 0.88 -21.83 1.58
N LYS A 269 -0.13 -22.65 1.89
CA LYS A 269 -1.22 -22.99 0.97
C LYS A 269 -2.09 -21.77 0.66
N GLU A 270 -2.38 -20.93 1.65
CA GLU A 270 -3.09 -19.66 1.43
C GLU A 270 -2.27 -18.72 0.52
N GLY A 271 -0.95 -18.65 0.72
CA GLY A 271 -0.04 -17.86 -0.11
C GLY A 271 -0.04 -18.32 -1.56
N PHE A 272 0.01 -19.64 -1.77
CA PHE A 272 -0.10 -20.25 -3.09
C PHE A 272 -1.42 -19.87 -3.78
N HIS A 273 -2.56 -20.07 -3.10
CA HIS A 273 -3.87 -19.75 -3.67
C HIS A 273 -4.02 -18.26 -4.01
N THR A 274 -3.51 -17.39 -3.15
CA THR A 274 -3.54 -15.94 -3.37
C THR A 274 -2.71 -15.55 -4.60
N ALA A 275 -1.50 -16.10 -4.76
CA ALA A 275 -0.67 -15.85 -5.93
C ALA A 275 -1.35 -16.24 -7.25
N VAL A 276 -2.00 -17.41 -7.28
CA VAL A 276 -2.77 -17.89 -8.45
C VAL A 276 -3.94 -16.95 -8.76
N THR A 277 -4.66 -16.50 -7.73
CA THR A 277 -5.82 -15.60 -7.88
C THR A 277 -5.43 -14.22 -8.41
N ILE A 278 -4.19 -13.78 -8.19
CA ILE A 278 -3.67 -12.49 -8.66
C ILE A 278 -3.35 -12.51 -10.18
N ILE A 279 -3.06 -13.67 -10.78
CA ILE A 279 -2.64 -13.80 -12.19
C ILE A 279 -3.56 -13.03 -13.16
N PRO A 280 -4.89 -13.23 -13.17
CA PRO A 280 -5.75 -12.60 -14.19
C PRO A 280 -5.73 -11.08 -14.09
N TYR A 281 -5.65 -10.53 -12.87
CA TYR A 281 -5.61 -9.10 -12.64
C TYR A 281 -4.28 -8.47 -13.07
N LEU A 282 -3.15 -9.16 -12.82
CA LEU A 282 -1.85 -8.73 -13.31
C LEU A 282 -1.80 -8.74 -14.83
N VAL A 283 -2.26 -9.82 -15.48
CA VAL A 283 -2.31 -9.92 -16.94
C VAL A 283 -3.16 -8.80 -17.53
N ALA A 284 -4.39 -8.61 -17.02
CA ALA A 284 -5.29 -7.58 -17.54
C ALA A 284 -4.67 -6.18 -17.48
N MET A 285 -4.09 -5.81 -16.33
CA MET A 285 -3.54 -4.46 -16.14
C MET A 285 -2.20 -4.25 -16.82
N LEU A 286 -1.25 -5.18 -16.70
CA LEU A 286 0.07 -5.04 -17.33
C LEU A 286 -0.03 -5.03 -18.85
N VAL A 287 -0.97 -5.78 -19.44
CA VAL A 287 -1.21 -5.72 -20.89
C VAL A 287 -1.75 -4.34 -21.29
N ALA A 288 -2.75 -3.82 -20.58
CA ALA A 288 -3.32 -2.51 -20.89
C ALA A 288 -2.27 -1.39 -20.78
N ILE A 289 -1.44 -1.44 -19.73
CA ILE A 289 -0.36 -0.48 -19.52
C ILE A 289 0.71 -0.62 -20.61
N ALA A 290 1.12 -1.84 -20.96
CA ALA A 290 2.11 -2.07 -22.01
C ALA A 290 1.65 -1.56 -23.38
N VAL A 291 0.37 -1.77 -23.73
CA VAL A 291 -0.23 -1.22 -24.97
C VAL A 291 -0.28 0.31 -24.91
N PHE A 292 -0.67 0.89 -23.77
CA PHE A 292 -0.69 2.34 -23.58
C PHE A 292 0.71 2.96 -23.70
N ARG A 293 1.72 2.35 -23.09
CA ARG A 293 3.13 2.76 -23.19
C ARG A 293 3.66 2.61 -24.61
N ALA A 294 3.44 1.45 -25.26
CA ALA A 294 3.88 1.21 -26.63
C ALA A 294 3.27 2.17 -27.66
N SER A 295 2.09 2.74 -27.38
CA SER A 295 1.51 3.80 -28.22
C SER A 295 2.26 5.13 -28.13
N GLY A 296 3.08 5.33 -27.10
CA GLY A 296 3.76 6.59 -26.74
C GLY A 296 2.87 7.57 -25.98
N ALA A 297 1.63 7.18 -25.65
CA ALA A 297 0.70 8.02 -24.88
C ALA A 297 1.23 8.36 -23.49
N LEU A 298 1.77 7.35 -22.81
CA LEU A 298 2.32 7.51 -21.47
C LEU A 298 3.55 8.43 -21.51
N ASP A 299 4.46 8.22 -22.45
CA ASP A 299 5.67 9.04 -22.55
C ASP A 299 5.34 10.52 -22.80
N LEU A 300 4.37 10.81 -23.69
CA LEU A 300 3.91 12.18 -23.93
C LEU A 300 3.34 12.85 -22.66
N LEU A 301 2.54 12.11 -21.89
CA LEU A 301 1.99 12.62 -20.63
C LEU A 301 3.10 12.91 -19.63
N MET A 302 4.04 11.98 -19.50
CA MET A 302 5.14 12.05 -18.53
C MET A 302 6.14 13.14 -18.90
N ASP A 303 6.48 13.30 -20.18
CA ASP A 303 7.35 14.36 -20.67
C ASP A 303 6.70 15.75 -20.51
N GLY A 304 5.39 15.87 -20.75
CA GLY A 304 4.64 17.09 -20.48
C GLY A 304 4.69 17.50 -19.00
N MET A 305 4.46 16.53 -18.11
CA MET A 305 4.58 16.74 -16.66
C MET A 305 6.00 17.09 -16.23
N ARG A 306 7.00 16.38 -16.76
CA ARG A 306 8.42 16.64 -16.50
C ARG A 306 8.81 18.05 -16.94
N GLY A 307 8.40 18.46 -18.14
CA GLY A 307 8.64 19.81 -18.66
C GLY A 307 8.01 20.89 -17.77
N MET A 308 6.78 20.68 -17.29
CA MET A 308 6.12 21.60 -16.36
C MET A 308 6.88 21.71 -15.03
N VAL A 309 7.30 20.60 -14.43
CA VAL A 309 8.03 20.58 -13.15
C VAL A 309 9.40 21.27 -13.29
N LEU A 310 10.13 20.99 -14.37
CA LEU A 310 11.41 21.62 -14.65
C LEU A 310 11.27 23.12 -14.95
N ALA A 311 10.21 23.54 -15.66
CA ALA A 311 9.94 24.95 -15.93
C ALA A 311 9.64 25.75 -14.65
N LEU A 312 9.12 25.09 -13.61
CA LEU A 312 8.94 25.66 -12.28
C LEU A 312 10.22 25.65 -11.42
N GLY A 313 11.34 25.11 -11.93
CA GLY A 313 12.62 25.04 -11.25
C GLY A 313 12.74 23.91 -10.22
N TYR A 314 11.85 22.91 -10.26
CA TYR A 314 11.86 21.77 -9.34
C TYR A 314 12.49 20.52 -9.98
N ASP A 315 13.01 19.63 -9.14
CA ASP A 315 13.48 18.30 -9.54
C ASP A 315 12.29 17.45 -10.02
N ALA A 316 12.40 16.84 -11.20
CA ALA A 316 11.34 16.08 -11.84
C ALA A 316 11.53 14.55 -11.80
N ARG A 317 12.52 14.03 -11.06
CA ARG A 317 12.78 12.57 -10.95
C ARG A 317 11.60 11.80 -10.36
N TRP A 318 10.78 12.44 -9.52
CA TRP A 318 9.58 11.84 -8.95
C TRP A 318 8.45 11.62 -9.96
N VAL A 319 8.49 12.33 -11.10
CA VAL A 319 7.42 12.27 -12.11
C VAL A 319 7.27 10.84 -12.64
N ASP A 320 8.36 10.09 -12.80
CA ASP A 320 8.34 8.71 -13.31
C ASP A 320 7.56 7.72 -12.41
N ALA A 321 7.36 8.05 -11.13
CA ALA A 321 6.53 7.25 -10.21
C ALA A 321 5.08 7.74 -10.11
N LEU A 322 4.73 8.84 -10.78
CA LEU A 322 3.39 9.46 -10.73
C LEU A 322 2.25 8.52 -11.13
N PRO A 323 2.37 7.64 -12.15
CA PRO A 323 1.30 6.70 -12.49
C PRO A 323 0.90 5.81 -11.31
N THR A 324 1.87 5.36 -10.51
CA THR A 324 1.62 4.58 -9.30
C THR A 324 0.89 5.41 -8.25
N ALA A 325 1.36 6.64 -8.01
CA ALA A 325 0.76 7.56 -7.03
C ALA A 325 -0.70 7.94 -7.37
N LEU A 326 -0.98 8.22 -8.65
CA LEU A 326 -2.32 8.54 -9.10
C LEU A 326 -3.26 7.35 -9.01
N MET A 327 -2.78 6.14 -9.28
CA MET A 327 -3.61 4.94 -9.26
C MET A 327 -3.90 4.48 -7.82
N LYS A 328 -3.03 4.80 -6.86
CA LYS A 328 -3.06 4.25 -5.50
C LYS A 328 -4.38 4.51 -4.74
N PRO A 329 -4.96 5.72 -4.71
CA PRO A 329 -6.26 5.95 -4.05
C PRO A 329 -7.42 5.13 -4.65
N PHE A 330 -7.29 4.77 -5.92
CA PHE A 330 -8.36 4.18 -6.73
C PHE A 330 -8.29 2.66 -6.78
N SER A 331 -7.10 2.08 -6.92
CA SER A 331 -6.93 0.64 -7.11
C SER A 331 -5.55 0.16 -6.68
N GLY A 332 -5.50 -0.76 -5.71
CA GLY A 332 -4.25 -1.31 -5.20
C GLY A 332 -3.59 -2.27 -6.19
N SER A 333 -4.40 -3.03 -6.93
CA SER A 333 -3.95 -3.91 -8.01
C SER A 333 -3.51 -3.12 -9.24
N GLY A 334 -4.22 -2.05 -9.60
CA GLY A 334 -3.81 -1.14 -10.67
C GLY A 334 -2.49 -0.43 -10.34
N ALA A 335 -2.36 0.10 -9.11
CA ALA A 335 -1.16 0.80 -8.69
C ALA A 335 0.05 -0.15 -8.59
N ARG A 336 -0.18 -1.41 -8.18
CA ARG A 336 0.84 -2.46 -8.23
C ARG A 336 1.30 -2.74 -9.66
N ALA A 337 0.39 -2.78 -10.62
CA ALA A 337 0.76 -2.95 -12.03
C ALA A 337 1.57 -1.75 -12.55
N MET A 338 1.20 -0.52 -12.17
CA MET A 338 1.98 0.70 -12.49
C MET A 338 3.38 0.69 -11.86
N MET A 339 3.49 0.20 -10.63
CA MET A 339 4.78 0.04 -9.94
C MET A 339 5.68 -0.96 -10.67
N ILE A 340 5.13 -2.12 -11.05
CA ILE A 340 5.84 -3.14 -11.83
C ILE A 340 6.30 -2.58 -13.17
N ASP A 341 5.42 -1.88 -13.90
CA ASP A 341 5.75 -1.23 -15.16
C ASP A 341 6.86 -0.17 -14.98
N THR A 342 6.81 0.62 -13.90
CA THR A 342 7.87 1.59 -13.57
C THR A 342 9.21 0.89 -13.36
N MET A 343 9.24 -0.21 -12.61
CA MET A 343 10.46 -0.99 -12.38
C MET A 343 10.95 -1.70 -13.64
N GLN A 344 10.07 -2.11 -14.55
CA GLN A 344 10.47 -2.66 -15.85
C GLN A 344 11.05 -1.60 -16.78
N ALA A 345 10.50 -0.39 -16.76
CA ALA A 345 10.94 0.72 -17.60
C ALA A 345 12.26 1.34 -17.12
N HIS A 346 12.44 1.50 -15.80
CA HIS A 346 13.56 2.24 -15.22
C HIS A 346 14.54 1.37 -14.40
N GLY A 347 14.17 0.14 -14.06
CA GLY A 347 14.91 -0.74 -13.14
C GLY A 347 14.39 -0.66 -11.69
N ALA A 348 14.45 -1.77 -10.97
CA ALA A 348 13.96 -1.84 -9.59
C ALA A 348 14.72 -0.92 -8.63
N ASP A 349 16.05 -0.77 -8.82
CA ASP A 349 16.90 0.09 -8.00
C ASP A 349 17.02 1.52 -8.52
N SER A 350 16.26 1.89 -9.54
CA SER A 350 16.14 3.30 -9.94
C SER A 350 15.41 4.11 -8.86
N PHE A 351 15.64 5.43 -8.86
CA PHE A 351 14.88 6.36 -8.01
C PHE A 351 13.36 6.17 -8.20
N ALA A 352 12.91 6.07 -9.46
CA ALA A 352 11.51 5.85 -9.81
C ALA A 352 10.98 4.50 -9.30
N GLY A 353 11.75 3.42 -9.46
CA GLY A 353 11.40 2.08 -8.98
C GLY A 353 11.26 2.02 -7.45
N ARG A 354 12.17 2.66 -6.72
CA ARG A 354 12.12 2.79 -5.25
C ARG A 354 10.95 3.66 -4.80
N LEU A 355 10.75 4.84 -5.41
CA LEU A 355 9.63 5.72 -5.08
C LEU A 355 8.28 5.05 -5.36
N ALA A 356 8.12 4.41 -6.51
CA ALA A 356 6.90 3.66 -6.82
C ALA A 356 6.65 2.52 -5.81
N SER A 357 7.72 1.86 -5.34
CA SER A 357 7.65 0.84 -4.29
C SER A 357 7.17 1.42 -2.95
N ILE A 358 7.72 2.58 -2.54
CA ILE A 358 7.31 3.28 -1.32
C ILE A 358 5.84 3.69 -1.41
N VAL A 359 5.44 4.35 -2.50
CA VAL A 359 4.05 4.78 -2.72
C VAL A 359 3.11 3.58 -2.65
N GLN A 360 3.41 2.51 -3.40
CA GLN A 360 2.56 1.32 -3.45
C GLN A 360 2.39 0.66 -2.08
N GLY A 361 3.44 0.65 -1.26
CA GLY A 361 3.41 0.06 0.07
C GLY A 361 2.96 1.00 1.19
N SER A 362 2.76 2.29 0.90
CA SER A 362 2.57 3.30 1.95
C SER A 362 1.14 3.46 2.48
N THR A 363 0.12 3.20 1.67
CA THR A 363 -1.30 3.38 2.06
C THR A 363 -2.17 2.23 1.55
N GLU A 364 -3.44 2.22 1.92
CA GLU A 364 -4.49 1.40 1.29
C GLU A 364 -5.28 2.23 0.26
N THR A 365 -6.32 1.65 -0.31
CA THR A 365 -7.05 2.24 -1.45
C THR A 365 -8.33 2.94 -1.01
N THR A 366 -8.28 4.26 -0.83
CA THR A 366 -9.38 5.08 -0.31
C THR A 366 -10.73 4.78 -0.95
N PHE A 367 -10.84 4.81 -2.29
CA PHE A 367 -12.11 4.60 -2.97
C PHE A 367 -12.60 3.16 -2.93
N TYR A 368 -11.69 2.19 -2.89
CA TYR A 368 -12.05 0.78 -2.77
C TYR A 368 -12.54 0.46 -1.37
N VAL A 369 -11.82 0.90 -0.33
CA VAL A 369 -12.25 0.74 1.07
C VAL A 369 -13.59 1.43 1.28
N LEU A 370 -13.79 2.65 0.75
CA LEU A 370 -15.10 3.32 0.73
C LEU A 370 -16.19 2.44 0.09
N ALA A 371 -15.96 1.94 -1.12
CA ALA A 371 -16.95 1.14 -1.84
C ALA A 371 -17.30 -0.16 -1.10
N VAL A 372 -16.31 -0.88 -0.58
CA VAL A 372 -16.52 -2.14 0.13
C VAL A 372 -17.16 -1.91 1.49
N TYR A 373 -16.62 -0.99 2.28
CA TYR A 373 -17.06 -0.78 3.66
C TYR A 373 -18.43 -0.12 3.71
N PHE A 374 -18.63 1.01 3.01
CA PHE A 374 -19.93 1.69 3.00
C PHE A 374 -20.97 0.94 2.17
N GLY A 375 -20.55 0.25 1.11
CA GLY A 375 -21.45 -0.62 0.33
C GLY A 375 -22.01 -1.76 1.17
N ALA A 376 -21.20 -2.39 2.03
CA ALA A 376 -21.63 -3.50 2.88
C ALA A 376 -22.66 -3.12 3.95
N ILE A 377 -22.79 -1.84 4.29
CA ILE A 377 -23.74 -1.32 5.29
C ILE A 377 -24.78 -0.34 4.71
N GLY A 378 -24.82 -0.17 3.39
CA GLY A 378 -25.85 0.61 2.70
C GLY A 378 -25.74 2.14 2.86
N ILE A 379 -24.56 2.67 3.21
CA ILE A 379 -24.35 4.12 3.33
C ILE A 379 -24.37 4.78 1.94
N LYS A 380 -25.15 5.86 1.82
CA LYS A 380 -25.26 6.67 0.59
C LYS A 380 -24.55 8.01 0.72
N ARG A 381 -24.57 8.60 1.92
CA ARG A 381 -23.96 9.90 2.21
C ARG A 381 -22.68 9.73 3.02
N VAL A 382 -21.55 9.89 2.35
CA VAL A 382 -20.21 9.61 2.90
C VAL A 382 -19.60 10.76 3.71
N ARG A 383 -20.27 11.92 3.76
CA ARG A 383 -19.81 13.16 4.45
C ARG A 383 -18.36 13.50 4.11
N HIS A 384 -17.52 13.75 5.12
CA HIS A 384 -16.11 14.14 4.97
C HIS A 384 -15.15 12.95 4.81
N ALA A 385 -15.65 11.72 4.65
CA ALA A 385 -14.78 10.53 4.51
C ALA A 385 -13.85 10.61 3.29
N VAL A 386 -14.39 10.99 2.12
CA VAL A 386 -13.60 11.13 0.89
C VAL A 386 -12.56 12.23 1.04
N ALA A 387 -12.94 13.37 1.61
CA ALA A 387 -12.01 14.49 1.82
C ALA A 387 -10.86 14.09 2.75
N CYS A 388 -11.15 13.47 3.90
CA CYS A 388 -10.14 13.06 4.86
C CYS A 388 -9.23 11.96 4.29
N GLY A 389 -9.81 10.96 3.59
CA GLY A 389 -9.04 9.89 2.94
C GLY A 389 -8.10 10.44 1.86
N LEU A 390 -8.58 11.33 0.98
CA LEU A 390 -7.74 11.93 -0.06
C LEU A 390 -6.65 12.85 0.49
N ILE A 391 -6.93 13.60 1.57
CA ILE A 391 -5.88 14.39 2.23
C ILE A 391 -4.80 13.48 2.81
N ALA A 392 -5.19 12.35 3.43
CA ALA A 392 -4.25 11.34 3.92
C ALA A 392 -3.44 10.72 2.77
N ASP A 393 -4.07 10.40 1.64
CA ASP A 393 -3.40 9.87 0.44
C ASP A 393 -2.37 10.86 -0.12
N VAL A 394 -2.76 12.14 -0.28
CA VAL A 394 -1.86 13.19 -0.77
C VAL A 394 -0.68 13.37 0.19
N ALA A 395 -0.93 13.37 1.51
CA ALA A 395 0.14 13.45 2.49
C ALA A 395 1.07 12.23 2.42
N GLY A 396 0.53 11.03 2.24
CA GLY A 396 1.31 9.81 2.02
C GLY A 396 2.17 9.88 0.76
N ILE A 397 1.62 10.37 -0.35
CA ILE A 397 2.36 10.55 -1.61
C ILE A 397 3.48 11.58 -1.45
N LEU A 398 3.21 12.73 -0.83
CA LEU A 398 4.22 13.76 -0.58
C LEU A 398 5.32 13.27 0.37
N ALA A 399 4.94 12.52 1.41
CA ALA A 399 5.88 11.86 2.29
C ALA A 399 6.74 10.83 1.53
N ALA A 400 6.14 10.03 0.64
CA ALA A 400 6.87 9.06 -0.18
C ALA A 400 7.93 9.75 -1.05
N ILE A 401 7.55 10.86 -1.70
CA ILE A 401 8.47 11.67 -2.52
C ILE A 401 9.60 12.21 -1.66
N GLY A 402 9.27 12.85 -0.52
CA GLY A 402 10.26 13.37 0.41
C GLY A 402 11.22 12.29 0.93
N MET A 403 10.69 11.12 1.30
CA MET A 403 11.50 10.01 1.78
C MET A 403 12.36 9.39 0.68
N ALA A 404 11.87 9.32 -0.56
CA ALA A 404 12.66 8.85 -1.68
C ALA A 404 13.82 9.81 -1.97
N TYR A 405 13.61 11.13 -1.92
CA TYR A 405 14.70 12.10 -2.04
C TYR A 405 15.68 12.02 -0.87
N LEU A 406 15.19 11.84 0.35
CA LEU A 406 16.07 11.71 1.51
C LEU A 406 16.95 10.46 1.40
N PHE A 407 16.38 9.29 1.08
CA PHE A 407 17.08 8.02 1.07
C PHE A 407 17.86 7.73 -0.23
N PHE A 408 17.34 8.20 -1.37
CA PHE A 408 17.80 7.81 -2.70
C PHE A 408 18.04 9.02 -3.63
N GLY A 409 17.94 10.25 -3.12
CA GLY A 409 18.16 11.45 -3.94
C GLY A 409 19.61 11.66 -4.36
N ALA A 410 20.57 11.05 -3.66
CA ALA A 410 22.00 11.15 -3.95
C ALA A 410 22.54 9.97 -4.79
N SER A 411 21.75 8.90 -4.97
CA SER A 411 22.14 7.81 -5.88
C SER A 411 21.98 8.28 -7.33
N VAL A 412 23.11 8.54 -7.97
CA VAL A 412 23.26 8.79 -9.42
C VAL A 412 23.48 7.47 -10.14
#